data_AF-A0A2N0P0I5-F1
#
_entry.id   AF-A0A2N0P0I5-F1
#
_cell.length_a   1.000
_cell.length_b   1.000
_cell.length_c   1.000
_cell.angle_alpha   90.00
_cell.angle_beta   90.00
_cell.angle_gamma   90.00
#
_symmetry.space_group_name_H-M   'P 1'
#
loop_
_entity.id
_entity.type
_entity.pdbx_description
1 polymer ?
#
loop_
_entity_poly.entity_id
_entity_poly.type
_entity_poly.pdbx_seq_one_letter_code
_entity_poly.pdbx_strand_id
1 'polypeptide(L)'
;IKICKGLRPTISKDVPKLLKDLIIKCWDAEIKNRPTTKEVYQILNEWNDGANSQNSEIYFQIKECDKIGEEKFKNRLNEHKCKKSFQTHPQAFYTSRLLNFKNLPKPVNFSDLSSFQISSANPISECLDVQLSELELNEICQDSEHNIE
;
A
#
# COMPACT_ATOMS: atom_id res chain seq x y z
N ILE A 1 -0.26 5.74 -18.71
CA ILE A 1 -0.75 7.11 -18.38
C ILE A 1 -2.10 7.11 -17.63
N LYS A 2 -2.77 5.97 -17.40
CA LYS A 2 -4.05 5.93 -16.64
C LYS A 2 -3.98 6.59 -15.24
N ILE A 3 -2.81 6.55 -14.59
CA ILE A 3 -2.56 7.20 -13.30
C ILE A 3 -2.76 8.72 -13.31
N CYS A 4 -2.46 9.40 -14.43
CA CYS A 4 -2.68 10.84 -14.58
C CYS A 4 -4.18 11.16 -14.71
N LYS A 5 -5.00 10.17 -15.07
CA LYS A 5 -6.47 10.29 -15.13
C LYS A 5 -7.14 9.88 -13.81
N GLY A 6 -6.38 9.86 -12.70
CA GLY A 6 -6.91 9.54 -11.39
C GLY A 6 -7.04 8.06 -11.07
N LEU A 7 -6.67 7.14 -11.97
CA LEU A 7 -6.72 5.71 -11.64
C LEU A 7 -5.75 5.38 -10.51
N ARG A 8 -6.27 4.76 -9.45
CA ARG A 8 -5.53 4.26 -8.28
C ARG A 8 -6.00 2.85 -7.93
N PRO A 9 -5.16 2.03 -7.28
CA PRO A 9 -5.60 0.76 -6.71
C PRO A 9 -6.76 0.97 -5.73
N THR A 10 -7.67 0.00 -5.69
CA THR A 10 -8.71 -0.03 -4.66
C THR A 10 -8.09 -0.44 -3.33
N ILE A 11 -8.21 0.39 -2.31
CA ILE A 11 -7.75 0.07 -0.95
C ILE A 11 -8.76 -0.90 -0.33
N SER A 12 -8.28 -2.05 0.18
CA SER A 12 -9.17 -3.02 0.83
C SER A 12 -9.90 -2.41 2.02
N LYS A 13 -11.10 -2.90 2.32
CA LYS A 13 -11.86 -2.54 3.52
C LYS A 13 -11.17 -2.98 4.81
N ASP A 14 -10.26 -3.95 4.70
CA ASP A 14 -9.49 -4.47 5.84
C ASP A 14 -8.32 -3.57 6.23
N VAL A 15 -7.99 -2.55 5.43
CA VAL A 15 -6.92 -1.61 5.75
C VAL A 15 -7.42 -0.64 6.83
N PRO A 16 -6.66 -0.41 7.92
CA PRO A 16 -7.03 0.54 8.96
C PRO A 16 -7.39 1.90 8.37
N LYS A 17 -8.43 2.54 8.91
CA LYS A 17 -8.93 3.83 8.42
C LYS A 17 -7.82 4.89 8.41
N LEU A 18 -7.02 4.96 9.48
CA LEU A 18 -5.89 5.89 9.59
C LEU A 18 -4.89 5.73 8.44
N LEU A 19 -4.54 4.49 8.10
CA LEU A 19 -3.62 4.19 7.01
C LEU A 19 -4.26 4.50 5.65
N LYS A 20 -5.53 4.15 5.46
CA LYS A 20 -6.29 4.49 4.26
C LYS A 20 -6.31 6.00 4.00
N ASP A 21 -6.60 6.78 5.03
CA ASP A 21 -6.67 8.24 4.94
C ASP A 21 -5.29 8.84 4.60
N LEU A 22 -4.21 8.32 5.20
CA LEU A 22 -2.84 8.71 4.88
C LEU A 22 -2.47 8.38 3.43
N ILE A 23 -2.79 7.17 2.95
CA ILE A 23 -2.55 6.74 1.57
C ILE A 23 -3.26 7.69 0.59
N ILE A 24 -4.54 7.99 0.83
CA ILE A 24 -5.33 8.90 0.00
C ILE A 24 -4.69 10.29 -0.04
N LYS A 25 -4.26 10.82 1.11
CA LYS A 25 -3.58 12.12 1.20
C LYS A 25 -2.26 12.15 0.43
N CYS A 26 -1.47 11.08 0.49
CA CYS A 26 -0.23 10.92 -0.27
C CYS A 26 -0.46 10.83 -1.79
N TRP A 27 -1.63 10.33 -2.22
CA TRP A 27 -1.97 10.14 -3.63
C TRP A 27 -2.57 11.36 -4.33
N ASP A 28 -2.76 12.48 -3.62
CA ASP A 28 -3.39 13.69 -4.15
C ASP A 28 -2.67 14.18 -5.42
N ALA A 29 -3.41 14.54 -6.46
CA ALA A 29 -2.87 15.08 -7.69
C ALA A 29 -2.22 16.46 -7.50
N GLU A 30 -2.71 17.26 -6.56
CA GLU A 30 -2.20 18.58 -6.23
C GLU A 30 -1.08 18.48 -5.17
N ILE A 31 0.14 18.89 -5.54
CA ILE A 31 1.35 18.74 -4.73
C ILE A 31 1.19 19.38 -3.34
N LYS A 32 0.52 20.54 -3.27
CA LYS A 32 0.26 21.29 -2.04
C LYS A 32 -0.59 20.55 -1.00
N ASN A 33 -1.35 19.53 -1.42
CA ASN A 33 -2.19 18.73 -0.54
C ASN A 33 -1.47 17.48 -0.02
N ARG A 34 -0.35 17.11 -0.65
CA ARG A 34 0.44 15.95 -0.22
C ARG A 34 1.21 16.30 1.04
N PRO A 35 1.30 15.36 2.00
CA PRO A 35 2.21 15.52 3.10
C PRO A 35 3.66 15.43 2.58
N THR A 36 4.53 16.22 3.19
CA THR A 36 5.97 16.08 3.08
C THR A 36 6.43 14.81 3.79
N THR A 37 7.60 14.29 3.43
CA THR A 37 8.20 13.13 4.11
C THR A 37 8.33 13.36 5.62
N LYS A 38 8.61 14.60 6.04
CA LYS A 38 8.70 14.96 7.45
C LYS A 38 7.36 14.83 8.17
N GLU A 39 6.26 15.31 7.56
CA GLU A 39 4.92 15.17 8.13
C GLU A 39 4.49 13.70 8.19
N VAL A 40 4.79 12.91 7.16
CA VAL A 40 4.53 11.46 7.17
C VAL A 40 5.28 10.79 8.32
N TYR A 41 6.56 11.11 8.51
CA TYR A 41 7.35 10.59 9.62
C TYR A 41 6.75 10.93 10.99
N GLN A 42 6.31 12.18 11.18
CA GLN A 42 5.69 12.62 12.43
C GLN A 42 4.38 11.86 12.71
N ILE A 43 3.50 11.73 11.71
CA ILE A 43 2.26 10.96 11.81
C ILE A 43 2.54 9.51 12.22
N LEU A 44 3.53 8.86 11.59
CA LEU A 44 3.89 7.48 11.91
C LEU A 44 4.48 7.34 13.32
N ASN A 45 5.28 8.32 13.77
CA ASN A 45 5.83 8.33 15.12
C ASN A 45 4.72 8.52 16.18
N GLU A 46 3.77 9.43 15.95
CA GLU A 46 2.60 9.61 16.83
C GLU A 46 1.76 8.33 16.91
N TRP A 47 1.63 7.58 15.81
CA TRP A 47 0.95 6.30 15.82
C TRP A 47 1.68 5.26 16.65
N ASN A 48 3.00 5.19 16.54
CA ASN A 48 3.82 4.29 17.35
C ASN A 48 3.70 4.60 18.85
N ASP A 49 3.75 5.88 19.21
CA ASP A 49 3.59 6.32 20.60
C ASP A 49 2.17 6.03 21.12
N GLY A 50 1.16 6.32 20.29
CA GLY A 50 -0.25 6.09 20.60
C GLY A 50 -0.64 4.62 20.66
N ALA A 51 0.05 3.73 19.96
CA ALA A 51 -0.22 2.29 19.96
C ALA A 51 -0.04 1.65 21.34
N ASN A 52 0.77 2.23 22.21
CA ASN A 52 0.93 1.76 23.59
C ASN A 52 -0.18 2.23 24.53
N SER A 53 -0.99 3.21 24.10
CA SER A 53 -2.12 3.71 24.87
C SER A 53 -3.38 2.93 24.53
N GLN A 54 -3.86 2.12 25.48
CA GLN A 54 -5.03 1.25 25.33
C GLN A 54 -6.35 1.98 25.03
N ASN A 55 -6.37 3.31 25.17
CA ASN A 55 -7.54 4.15 24.92
C ASN A 55 -7.42 4.97 23.62
N SER A 56 -6.34 4.82 22.85
CA SER A 56 -6.16 5.56 21.60
C SER A 56 -6.95 4.94 20.46
N GLU A 57 -7.45 5.78 19.56
CA GLU A 57 -8.09 5.33 18.31
C GLU A 57 -7.16 4.43 17.48
N ILE A 58 -5.86 4.73 17.49
CA ILE A 58 -4.82 3.95 16.81
C ILE A 58 -4.75 2.53 17.37
N TYR A 59 -4.76 2.38 18.70
CA TYR A 59 -4.73 1.07 19.36
C TYR A 59 -5.95 0.22 18.96
N PHE A 60 -7.14 0.80 18.93
CA PHE A 60 -8.35 0.08 18.53
C PHE A 60 -8.29 -0.39 17.08
N GLN A 61 -7.85 0.47 16.15
CA GLN A 61 -7.73 0.10 14.74
C GLN A 61 -6.66 -0.99 14.50
N ILE A 62 -5.53 -0.95 15.21
CA ILE A 62 -4.50 -1.99 15.16
C ILE A 62 -5.07 -3.32 15.64
N LYS A 63 -5.70 -3.33 16.81
CA LYS A 63 -6.27 -4.53 17.42
C LYS A 63 -7.35 -5.19 16.55
N GLU A 64 -8.20 -4.38 15.91
CA GLU A 64 -9.20 -4.87 14.97
C GLU A 64 -8.53 -5.54 13.74
N CYS A 65 -7.49 -4.91 13.19
CA CYS A 65 -6.76 -5.45 12.05
C CYS A 65 -6.02 -6.75 12.40
N ASP A 66 -5.39 -6.83 13.57
CA ASP A 66 -4.74 -8.06 14.03
C ASP A 66 -5.73 -9.22 14.13
N LYS A 67 -6.94 -8.95 14.66
CA LYS A 67 -8.00 -9.96 14.76
C LYS A 67 -8.45 -10.47 13.39
N ILE A 68 -8.66 -9.56 12.44
CA ILE A 68 -9.01 -9.92 11.04
C ILE A 68 -7.87 -10.72 10.40
N GLY A 69 -6.62 -10.31 10.64
CA GLY A 69 -5.41 -10.97 10.14
C GLY A 69 -5.30 -12.41 10.65
N GLU A 70 -5.51 -12.63 11.95
CA GLU A 70 -5.52 -13.95 12.57
C GLU A 70 -6.60 -14.86 12.00
N GLU A 71 -7.85 -14.37 11.86
CA GLU A 71 -8.95 -15.16 11.29
C GLU A 71 -8.64 -15.58 9.85
N LYS A 72 -8.14 -14.66 9.03
CA LYS A 72 -7.72 -14.96 7.66
C LYS A 72 -6.57 -15.95 7.62
N PHE A 73 -5.60 -15.82 8.52
CA PHE A 73 -4.46 -16.73 8.59
C PHE A 73 -4.87 -18.14 9.00
N LYS A 74 -5.73 -18.27 10.02
CA LYS A 74 -6.29 -19.57 10.48
C LYS A 74 -7.10 -20.25 9.37
N ASN A 75 -7.92 -19.49 8.64
CA ASN A 75 -8.68 -20.02 7.51
C ASN A 75 -7.78 -20.52 6.37
N ARG A 76 -6.69 -19.79 6.06
CA ARG A 76 -5.69 -20.21 5.07
C ARG A 76 -4.88 -21.44 5.47
N LEU A 77 -4.66 -21.68 6.77
CA LEU A 77 -3.93 -22.87 7.23
C LEU A 77 -4.77 -24.15 7.10
N ASN A 78 -6.10 -24.02 7.19
CA ASN A 78 -7.04 -25.12 7.03
C ASN A 78 -7.26 -25.52 5.55
N GLU A 79 -7.05 -24.58 4.61
CA GLU A 79 -7.05 -24.82 3.17
C GLU A 79 -5.62 -24.87 2.62
N HIS A 80 -5.00 -26.05 2.65
CA HIS A 80 -3.80 -26.42 1.87
C HIS A 80 -2.43 -25.78 2.25
N LYS A 81 -1.43 -26.66 2.46
CA LYS A 81 0.01 -26.36 2.30
C LYS A 81 0.28 -25.90 0.86
N CYS A 82 0.12 -24.62 0.58
CA CYS A 82 0.34 -24.08 -0.75
C CYS A 82 1.85 -23.80 -0.94
N LYS A 83 2.54 -24.63 -1.74
CA LYS A 83 3.86 -24.29 -2.30
C LYS A 83 3.65 -23.11 -3.26
N LYS A 84 3.88 -21.89 -2.79
CA LYS A 84 3.75 -20.68 -3.61
C LYS A 84 4.94 -20.61 -4.57
N SER A 85 4.71 -20.87 -5.85
CA SER A 85 5.59 -20.39 -6.92
C SER A 85 5.29 -18.92 -7.16
N PHE A 86 6.32 -18.06 -7.14
CA PHE A 86 6.16 -16.67 -7.54
C PHE A 86 5.69 -16.62 -9.00
N GLN A 87 4.42 -16.26 -9.22
CA GLN A 87 3.92 -16.00 -10.55
C GLN A 87 4.23 -14.56 -10.91
N THR A 88 5.04 -14.37 -11.94
CA THR A 88 5.23 -13.07 -12.55
C THR A 88 4.12 -12.84 -13.56
N HIS A 89 3.53 -11.64 -13.57
CA HIS A 89 2.53 -11.31 -14.58
C HIS A 89 3.23 -11.27 -15.96
N PRO A 90 2.68 -11.89 -17.02
CA PRO A 90 3.35 -11.96 -18.33
C PRO A 90 3.73 -10.59 -18.95
N GLN A 91 3.11 -9.50 -18.48
CA GLN A 91 3.37 -8.13 -18.93
C GLN A 91 4.26 -7.31 -17.96
N ALA A 92 4.72 -7.92 -16.86
CA ALA A 92 5.60 -7.25 -15.90
C ALA A 92 7.03 -7.20 -16.43
N PHE A 93 7.68 -6.06 -16.22
CA PHE A 93 9.09 -5.85 -16.53
C PHE A 93 9.83 -5.61 -15.21
N TYR A 94 10.85 -6.41 -14.94
CA TYR A 94 11.63 -6.37 -13.68
C TYR A 94 13.01 -5.72 -13.85
N THR A 95 13.36 -5.32 -15.06
CA THR A 95 14.57 -4.55 -15.34
C THR A 95 14.24 -3.06 -15.47
N SER A 96 15.23 -2.22 -15.19
CA SER A 96 15.11 -0.78 -15.39
C SER A 96 14.83 -0.46 -16.86
N ARG A 97 14.01 0.56 -17.10
CA ARG A 97 13.70 1.06 -18.44
C ARG A 97 13.48 2.56 -18.38
N LEU A 98 13.84 3.25 -19.47
CA LEU A 98 13.56 4.67 -19.60
C LEU A 98 12.04 4.89 -19.72
N LEU A 99 11.51 5.78 -18.90
CA LEU A 99 10.12 6.21 -18.98
C LEU A 99 10.01 7.45 -19.87
N ASN A 100 9.09 7.43 -20.83
CA ASN A 100 8.81 8.59 -21.68
C ASN A 100 7.72 9.46 -21.03
N PHE A 101 8.10 10.66 -20.61
CA PHE A 101 7.21 11.64 -19.97
C PHE A 101 6.72 12.76 -20.91
N LYS A 102 7.00 12.68 -22.21
CA LYS A 102 6.54 13.69 -23.18
C LYS A 102 5.01 13.68 -23.26
N ASN A 103 4.40 14.87 -23.24
CA ASN A 103 2.96 15.09 -23.45
C ASN A 103 2.04 14.38 -22.43
N LEU A 104 2.46 14.26 -21.17
CA LEU A 104 1.57 13.74 -20.13
C LEU A 104 0.47 14.76 -19.77
N PRO A 105 -0.78 14.31 -19.59
CA PRO A 105 -1.85 15.18 -19.13
C PRO A 105 -1.63 15.57 -17.66
N LYS A 106 -2.19 16.72 -17.27
CA LYS A 106 -2.18 17.14 -15.86
C LYS A 106 -2.84 16.04 -15.00
N PRO A 107 -2.22 15.61 -13.89
CA PRO A 107 -2.81 14.61 -13.01
C PRO A 107 -4.12 15.15 -12.39
N VAL A 108 -5.11 14.28 -12.27
CA VAL A 108 -6.36 14.56 -11.55
C VAL A 108 -6.58 13.53 -10.45
N ASN A 109 -7.29 13.92 -9.39
CA ASN A 109 -7.73 12.99 -8.35
C ASN A 109 -8.82 12.07 -8.88
N PHE A 110 -9.00 10.92 -8.23
CA PHE A 110 -10.15 10.06 -8.49
C PHE A 110 -11.41 10.76 -7.98
N SER A 111 -12.06 11.54 -8.84
CA SER A 111 -13.47 11.86 -8.68
C SER A 111 -14.26 10.71 -9.29
N ASP A 112 -15.29 10.25 -8.60
CA ASP A 112 -16.16 9.16 -9.04
C ASP A 112 -16.74 9.52 -10.42
N LEU A 113 -16.07 9.08 -11.49
CA LEU A 113 -16.32 9.55 -12.83
C LEU A 113 -17.32 8.60 -13.47
N SER A 114 -18.58 9.01 -13.44
CA SER A 114 -19.72 8.48 -14.20
C SER A 114 -19.54 8.45 -15.73
N SER A 115 -18.32 8.58 -16.25
CA SER A 115 -18.04 8.64 -17.69
C SER A 115 -16.96 7.67 -18.20
N PHE A 116 -16.48 6.73 -17.39
CA PHE A 116 -15.71 5.61 -17.94
C PHE A 116 -16.67 4.53 -18.48
N GLN A 117 -17.15 4.71 -19.71
CA GLN A 117 -17.51 3.57 -20.55
C GLN A 117 -16.22 2.78 -20.82
N ILE A 118 -15.89 1.86 -19.91
CA ILE A 118 -14.88 0.84 -20.17
C ILE A 118 -15.54 -0.14 -21.13
N SER A 119 -15.35 0.07 -22.43
CA SER A 119 -15.57 -0.97 -23.43
C SER A 119 -14.79 -2.20 -22.98
N SER A 120 -15.53 -3.26 -22.70
CA SER A 120 -15.10 -4.56 -22.24
C SER A 120 -13.83 -5.06 -22.96
N ALA A 121 -12.76 -5.24 -22.20
CA ALA A 121 -11.82 -6.36 -22.35
C ALA A 121 -10.92 -6.42 -21.10
N ASN A 122 -11.06 -7.52 -20.37
CA ASN A 122 -10.30 -7.98 -19.20
C ASN A 122 -10.61 -7.35 -17.83
N PRO A 123 -11.14 -8.15 -16.88
CA PRO A 123 -11.13 -7.76 -15.48
C PRO A 123 -9.68 -7.86 -14.99
N ILE A 124 -9.01 -6.72 -14.81
CA ILE A 124 -7.82 -6.69 -13.95
C ILE A 124 -8.34 -6.72 -12.51
N SER A 125 -8.79 -7.91 -12.12
CA SER A 125 -8.84 -8.33 -10.73
C SER A 125 -7.50 -8.99 -10.46
N GLU A 126 -6.58 -8.25 -9.84
CA GLU A 126 -5.67 -8.89 -8.89
C GLU A 126 -5.07 -7.82 -7.98
N CYS A 127 -5.23 -8.11 -6.70
CA CYS A 127 -4.73 -7.39 -5.56
C CYS A 127 -3.21 -7.21 -5.67
N LEU A 128 -2.69 -6.02 -5.37
CA LEU A 128 -1.30 -5.91 -4.90
C LEU A 128 -1.27 -6.40 -3.45
N ASP A 129 -1.28 -7.71 -3.28
CA ASP A 129 -0.74 -8.33 -2.08
C ASP A 129 0.78 -8.16 -2.17
N VAL A 130 1.30 -7.04 -1.65
CA VAL A 130 2.73 -6.92 -1.37
C VAL A 130 3.02 -7.86 -0.20
N GLN A 131 3.29 -9.13 -0.51
CA GLN A 131 3.82 -10.09 0.45
C GLN A 131 5.34 -9.88 0.48
N LEU A 132 5.80 -8.95 1.34
CA LEU A 132 7.21 -8.86 1.71
C LEU A 132 7.61 -10.18 2.37
N SER A 133 8.69 -10.78 1.90
CA SER A 133 9.23 -11.99 2.53
C SER A 133 10.07 -11.62 3.76
N GLU A 134 10.19 -12.51 4.75
CA GLU A 134 11.06 -12.32 5.92
C GLU A 134 12.52 -11.97 5.56
N LEU A 135 12.95 -12.30 4.33
CA LEU A 135 14.29 -11.97 3.82
C LEU A 135 14.46 -10.48 3.48
N GLU A 136 13.40 -9.78 3.06
CA GLU A 136 13.45 -8.34 2.72
C GLU A 136 13.43 -7.44 3.97
N LEU A 137 12.94 -7.93 5.11
CA LEU A 137 13.00 -7.20 6.38
C LEU A 137 14.39 -7.26 7.02
N ASN A 138 15.14 -8.33 6.80
CA ASN A 138 16.48 -8.49 7.35
C ASN A 138 17.53 -7.62 6.65
N GLU A 139 17.32 -7.23 5.38
CA GLU A 139 18.21 -6.28 4.69
C GLU A 139 17.99 -4.83 5.14
N ILE A 140 16.79 -4.46 5.62
CA ILE A 140 16.51 -3.09 6.10
C ILE A 140 17.07 -2.87 7.52
N CYS A 141 17.25 -3.92 8.31
CA CYS A 141 17.75 -3.84 9.69
C CYS A 141 19.28 -3.95 9.84
N GLN A 142 20.05 -4.11 8.75
CA GLN A 142 21.50 -4.34 8.85
C GLN A 142 22.38 -3.09 8.88
N ASP A 143 21.83 -1.87 8.77
CA ASP A 143 22.64 -0.64 8.76
C ASP A 143 22.91 -0.02 10.15
N SER A 144 22.61 -0.70 11.27
CA SER A 144 22.82 -0.13 12.62
C SER A 144 23.76 -0.89 13.57
N GLU A 145 24.71 -1.70 13.08
CA GLU A 145 25.68 -2.39 13.95
C GLU A 145 27.16 -2.18 13.62
N HIS A 146 27.56 -1.00 13.15
CA HIS A 146 28.97 -0.60 13.21
C HIS A 146 29.12 0.80 13.82
N ASN A 147 29.32 0.83 15.14
CA ASN A 147 30.24 1.73 15.86
C ASN A 147 30.25 1.39 17.35
N ILE A 148 31.00 0.35 17.74
CA ILE A 148 31.71 0.32 19.04
C ILE A 148 33.02 -0.45 18.83
N GLU A 149 34.11 0.27 18.63
CA GLU A 149 35.39 0.00 19.29
C GLU A 149 36.06 1.33 19.63
#